data_AF-A0A0B6YNM0-F1
#
_entry.id   AF-A0A0B6YNM0-F1
#
_cell.length_a   1.000
_cell.length_b   1.000
_cell.length_c   1.000
_cell.angle_alpha   90.00
_cell.angle_beta   90.00
_cell.angle_gamma   90.00
#
_symmetry.space_group_name_H-M   'P 1'
#
loop_
_entity.id
_entity.type
_entity.pdbx_description
1 polymer ?
#
loop_
_entity_poly.entity_id
_entity_poly.type
_entity_poly.pdbx_seq_one_letter_code
_entity_poly.pdbx_strand_id
1 'polypeptide(L)'
;RHITKQLIERKQMLHDMQLLKIEVSQKNFAIENMKAEYLQQNEELEEKLHDAVHQKQILQARLESELQIQSEEARKRQELIKRELEAVRARQQQLEGANEMLQAKAGDVRRSLRDLNITEEQFFQLRGLPEADLPLRDYVALRLYEATKPLQIEVSQLRVQNKTAEDEVTGLSRELLETQKKLEEERQEHGELRVRYQKLNMEYAETAGKVKSDDYRVENYDKVKSERDVFEHDQMEASRQLIALEASFSNLQKERDDLSREASSSKQTIALLKQDKEYLTRQVSDSTNKLAYSEDRQQQLSRQIDDAKLAREEMYEKYVTSRDQYKSEYENKLKEELELIRARTNGEIDRLRTSTREMYERENRNLREARDMALSEKDRAVETERETNTKYEQ
;
A
#
# COMPACT_ATOMS: atom_id res chain seq x y z
N ARG A 1 -50.07 -101.73 -206.65
CA ARG A 1 -49.27 -101.48 -205.41
C ARG A 1 -49.87 -100.42 -204.47
N HIS A 2 -51.05 -99.81 -204.73
CA HIS A 2 -51.62 -98.77 -203.83
C HIS A 2 -52.82 -99.18 -202.98
N ILE A 3 -53.57 -100.21 -203.37
CA ILE A 3 -54.84 -100.56 -202.69
C ILE A 3 -54.60 -101.22 -201.31
N THR A 4 -53.40 -101.76 -201.05
CA THR A 4 -53.08 -102.45 -199.80
C THR A 4 -52.67 -101.53 -198.64
N LYS A 5 -52.27 -100.27 -198.86
CA LYS A 5 -51.77 -99.37 -197.78
C LYS A 5 -52.90 -98.67 -197.02
N GLN A 6 -53.91 -98.18 -197.73
CA GLN A 6 -55.09 -97.51 -197.13
C GLN A 6 -55.91 -98.46 -196.23
N LEU A 7 -55.91 -99.76 -196.54
CA LEU A 7 -56.63 -100.76 -195.76
C LEU A 7 -55.97 -101.05 -194.41
N ILE A 8 -54.65 -100.87 -194.31
CA ILE A 8 -53.90 -101.05 -193.07
C ILE A 8 -54.13 -99.85 -192.14
N GLU A 9 -54.03 -98.61 -192.66
CA GLU A 9 -54.27 -97.39 -191.86
C GLU A 9 -55.68 -97.33 -191.28
N ARG A 10 -56.71 -97.72 -192.05
CA ARG A 10 -58.10 -97.74 -191.58
C ARG A 10 -58.31 -98.77 -190.46
N LYS A 11 -57.64 -99.93 -190.52
CA LYS A 11 -57.68 -100.92 -189.44
C LYS A 11 -56.97 -100.42 -188.18
N GLN A 12 -55.87 -99.70 -188.34
CA GLN A 12 -55.10 -99.14 -187.24
C GLN A 12 -55.92 -98.06 -186.49
N MET A 13 -56.55 -97.13 -187.21
CA MET A 13 -57.45 -96.14 -186.58
C MET A 13 -58.67 -96.76 -185.89
N LEU A 14 -59.24 -97.83 -186.44
CA LEU A 14 -60.33 -98.57 -185.78
C LEU A 14 -59.88 -99.25 -184.48
N HIS A 15 -58.65 -99.75 -184.44
CA HIS A 15 -58.05 -100.33 -183.24
C HIS A 15 -57.77 -99.27 -182.17
N ASP A 16 -57.20 -98.13 -182.55
CA ASP A 16 -56.95 -97.00 -181.64
C ASP A 16 -58.25 -96.45 -181.06
N MET A 17 -59.31 -96.36 -181.88
CA MET A 17 -60.63 -95.94 -181.44
C MET A 17 -61.27 -96.93 -180.46
N GLN A 18 -61.00 -98.24 -180.60
CA GLN A 18 -61.42 -99.25 -179.62
C GLN A 18 -60.64 -99.14 -178.31
N LEU A 19 -59.33 -98.92 -178.38
CA LEU A 19 -58.49 -98.70 -177.20
C LEU A 19 -58.97 -97.48 -176.40
N LEU A 20 -59.22 -96.35 -177.07
CA LEU A 20 -59.76 -95.15 -176.43
C LEU A 20 -61.14 -95.39 -175.80
N LYS A 21 -62.00 -96.18 -176.44
CA LYS A 21 -63.33 -96.54 -175.88
C LYS A 21 -63.19 -97.34 -174.59
N ILE A 22 -62.25 -98.28 -174.56
CA ILE A 22 -61.96 -99.08 -173.37
C ILE A 22 -61.41 -98.17 -172.27
N GLU A 23 -60.47 -97.29 -172.60
CA GLU A 23 -59.83 -96.37 -171.65
C GLU A 23 -60.85 -95.39 -171.03
N VAL A 24 -61.77 -94.85 -171.85
CA VAL A 24 -62.89 -94.01 -171.36
C VAL A 24 -63.81 -94.81 -170.44
N SER A 25 -64.13 -96.05 -170.77
CA SER A 25 -64.98 -96.88 -169.90
C SER A 25 -64.30 -97.20 -168.56
N GLN A 26 -62.98 -97.46 -168.57
CA GLN A 26 -62.20 -97.72 -167.37
C GLN A 26 -62.12 -96.46 -166.48
N LYS A 27 -61.93 -95.28 -167.08
CA LYS A 27 -61.94 -94.02 -166.32
C LYS A 27 -63.32 -93.68 -165.76
N ASN A 28 -64.39 -93.94 -166.51
CA ASN A 28 -65.76 -93.76 -165.99
C ASN A 28 -66.04 -94.69 -164.80
N PHE A 29 -65.64 -95.96 -164.90
CA PHE A 29 -65.77 -96.91 -163.80
C PHE A 29 -64.97 -96.48 -162.57
N ALA A 30 -63.75 -95.98 -162.76
CA ALA A 30 -62.94 -95.44 -161.65
C ALA A 30 -63.59 -94.20 -160.99
N ILE A 31 -64.22 -93.33 -161.78
CA ILE A 31 -64.94 -92.16 -161.26
C ILE A 31 -66.19 -92.59 -160.47
N GLU A 32 -66.94 -93.57 -160.95
CA GLU A 32 -68.12 -94.10 -160.24
C GLU A 32 -67.74 -94.76 -158.92
N ASN A 33 -66.66 -95.54 -158.89
CA ASN A 33 -66.15 -96.13 -157.64
C ASN A 33 -65.73 -95.07 -156.63
N MET A 34 -64.96 -94.05 -157.04
CA MET A 34 -64.59 -92.96 -156.14
C MET A 34 -65.81 -92.20 -155.62
N LYS A 35 -66.84 -92.00 -156.45
CA LYS A 35 -68.11 -91.39 -156.01
C LYS A 35 -68.80 -92.21 -154.94
N ALA A 36 -68.83 -93.53 -155.08
CA ALA A 36 -69.43 -94.42 -154.08
C ALA A 36 -68.67 -94.39 -152.75
N GLU A 37 -67.33 -94.40 -152.80
CA GLU A 37 -66.49 -94.29 -151.59
C GLU A 37 -66.70 -92.97 -150.85
N TYR A 38 -66.77 -91.85 -151.57
CA TYR A 38 -67.04 -90.54 -150.96
C TYR A 38 -68.46 -90.43 -150.38
N LEU A 39 -69.45 -91.03 -151.03
CA LEU A 39 -70.82 -91.08 -150.49
C LEU A 39 -70.87 -91.86 -149.18
N GLN A 40 -70.22 -93.02 -149.13
CA GLN A 40 -70.14 -93.84 -147.92
C GLN A 40 -69.41 -93.11 -146.78
N GLN A 41 -68.29 -92.43 -147.08
CA GLN A 41 -67.61 -91.60 -146.07
C GLN A 41 -68.47 -90.46 -145.55
N ASN A 42 -69.31 -89.86 -146.41
CA ASN A 42 -70.17 -88.76 -146.00
C ASN A 42 -71.30 -89.26 -145.08
N GLU A 43 -71.89 -90.42 -145.37
CA GLU A 43 -72.89 -91.06 -144.51
C GLU A 43 -72.29 -91.42 -143.12
N GLU A 44 -71.07 -91.98 -143.07
CA GLU A 44 -70.39 -92.28 -141.80
C GLU A 44 -70.08 -91.02 -140.97
N LEU A 45 -69.79 -89.88 -141.61
CA LEU A 45 -69.54 -88.62 -140.93
C LEU A 45 -70.83 -87.98 -140.41
N GLU A 46 -71.93 -88.11 -141.15
CA GLU A 46 -73.25 -87.65 -140.71
C GLU A 46 -73.75 -88.43 -139.48
N GLU A 47 -73.54 -89.74 -139.43
CA GLU A 47 -73.89 -90.57 -138.28
C GLU A 47 -73.08 -90.17 -137.03
N LYS A 48 -71.75 -90.00 -137.17
CA LYS A 48 -70.88 -89.52 -136.09
C LYS A 48 -71.26 -88.14 -135.58
N LEU A 49 -71.69 -87.24 -136.48
CA LEU A 49 -72.17 -85.92 -136.10
C LEU A 49 -73.45 -86.01 -135.27
N HIS A 50 -74.37 -86.89 -135.66
CA HIS A 50 -75.62 -87.07 -134.94
C HIS A 50 -75.39 -87.60 -133.51
N ASP A 51 -74.49 -88.57 -133.34
CA ASP A 51 -74.12 -89.11 -132.03
C ASP A 51 -73.51 -88.03 -131.12
N ALA A 52 -72.60 -87.20 -131.66
CA ALA A 52 -72.00 -86.11 -130.92
C ALA A 52 -73.03 -85.05 -130.46
N VAL A 53 -74.01 -84.75 -131.30
CA VAL A 53 -75.10 -83.83 -130.96
C VAL A 53 -75.97 -84.40 -129.84
N HIS A 54 -76.27 -85.69 -129.86
CA HIS A 54 -77.07 -86.33 -128.81
C HIS A 54 -76.35 -86.34 -127.46
N GLN A 55 -75.05 -86.67 -127.45
CA GLN A 55 -74.23 -86.61 -126.23
C GLN A 55 -74.18 -85.19 -125.63
N LYS A 56 -74.05 -84.16 -126.47
CA LYS A 56 -74.09 -82.76 -126.02
C LYS A 56 -75.41 -82.42 -125.33
N GLN A 57 -76.55 -82.82 -125.89
CA GLN A 57 -77.87 -82.55 -125.31
C GLN A 57 -78.04 -83.22 -123.94
N ILE A 58 -77.58 -84.47 -123.78
CA ILE A 58 -77.64 -85.18 -122.49
C ILE A 58 -76.79 -84.45 -121.43
N LEU A 59 -75.58 -84.04 -121.78
CA LEU A 59 -74.70 -83.32 -120.85
C LEU A 59 -75.30 -81.96 -120.44
N GLN A 60 -75.92 -81.25 -121.39
CA GLN A 60 -76.55 -79.96 -121.12
C GLN A 60 -77.73 -80.11 -120.15
N ALA A 61 -78.59 -81.10 -120.33
CA ALA A 61 -79.71 -81.37 -119.42
C ALA A 61 -79.24 -81.78 -118.01
N ARG A 62 -78.13 -82.54 -117.90
CA ARG A 62 -77.53 -82.87 -116.59
C ARG A 62 -77.04 -81.62 -115.85
N LEU A 63 -76.36 -80.72 -116.55
CA LEU A 63 -75.83 -79.50 -115.94
C LEU A 63 -76.95 -78.56 -115.48
N GLU A 64 -78.02 -78.42 -116.26
CA GLU A 64 -79.19 -77.60 -115.89
C GLU A 64 -79.88 -78.15 -114.64
N SER A 65 -80.02 -79.48 -114.52
CA SER A 65 -80.56 -80.15 -113.32
C SER A 65 -79.70 -79.91 -112.07
N GLU A 66 -78.38 -80.05 -112.17
CA GLU A 66 -77.46 -79.81 -111.06
C GLU A 66 -77.48 -78.36 -110.56
N LEU A 67 -77.52 -77.38 -111.48
CA LEU A 67 -77.64 -75.96 -111.14
C LEU A 67 -78.95 -75.66 -110.40
N GLN A 68 -80.06 -76.27 -110.84
CA GLN A 68 -81.35 -76.07 -110.20
C GLN A 68 -81.36 -76.61 -108.76
N ILE A 69 -80.82 -77.82 -108.54
CA ILE A 69 -80.69 -78.42 -107.19
C ILE A 69 -79.86 -77.52 -106.27
N GLN A 70 -78.70 -77.05 -106.73
CA GLN A 70 -77.85 -76.17 -105.91
C GLN A 70 -78.54 -74.85 -105.56
N SER A 71 -79.32 -74.28 -106.48
CA SER A 71 -80.07 -73.04 -106.22
C SER A 71 -81.15 -73.22 -105.14
N GLU A 72 -81.86 -74.36 -105.15
CA GLU A 72 -82.88 -74.67 -104.15
C GLU A 72 -82.27 -74.98 -102.77
N GLU A 73 -81.14 -75.68 -102.73
CA GLU A 73 -80.40 -75.92 -101.49
C GLU A 73 -79.89 -74.62 -100.86
N ALA A 74 -79.33 -73.71 -101.66
CA ALA A 74 -78.87 -72.41 -101.18
C ALA A 74 -80.03 -71.59 -100.58
N ARG A 75 -81.20 -71.60 -101.24
CA ARG A 75 -82.40 -70.93 -100.74
C ARG A 75 -82.89 -71.52 -99.42
N LYS A 76 -82.93 -72.86 -99.30
CA LYS A 76 -83.29 -73.53 -98.04
C LYS A 76 -82.34 -73.18 -96.89
N ARG A 77 -81.02 -73.13 -97.14
CA ARG A 77 -80.03 -72.72 -96.13
C ARG A 77 -80.24 -71.26 -95.69
N GLN A 78 -80.51 -70.36 -96.63
CA GLN A 78 -80.75 -68.95 -96.32
C GLN A 78 -82.01 -68.74 -95.48
N GLU A 79 -83.08 -69.49 -95.77
CA GLU A 79 -84.31 -69.46 -94.96
C GLU A 79 -84.09 -70.02 -93.55
N LEU A 80 -83.28 -71.08 -93.40
CA LEU A 80 -82.90 -71.62 -92.09
C LEU A 80 -82.14 -70.58 -91.25
N ILE A 81 -81.10 -69.98 -91.81
CA ILE A 81 -80.28 -68.95 -91.14
C ILE A 81 -81.16 -67.75 -90.74
N LYS A 82 -82.09 -67.34 -91.59
CA LYS A 82 -83.00 -66.24 -91.28
C LYS A 82 -83.89 -66.56 -90.08
N ARG A 83 -84.46 -67.77 -90.00
CA ARG A 83 -85.26 -68.21 -88.85
C ARG A 83 -84.43 -68.29 -87.56
N GLU A 84 -83.20 -68.77 -87.65
CA GLU A 84 -82.29 -68.82 -86.50
C GLU A 84 -81.94 -67.40 -85.99
N LEU A 85 -81.65 -66.47 -86.89
CA LEU A 85 -81.38 -65.07 -86.53
C LEU A 85 -82.61 -64.39 -85.89
N GLU A 86 -83.80 -64.64 -86.41
CA GLU A 86 -85.06 -64.14 -85.82
C GLU A 86 -85.28 -64.68 -84.41
N ALA A 87 -85.00 -65.98 -84.17
CA ALA A 87 -85.09 -66.59 -82.86
C ALA A 87 -84.08 -65.99 -81.86
N VAL A 88 -82.83 -65.77 -82.29
CA VAL A 88 -81.81 -65.11 -81.45
C VAL A 88 -82.22 -63.68 -81.10
N ARG A 89 -82.74 -62.92 -82.08
CA ARG A 89 -83.19 -61.54 -81.87
C ARG A 89 -84.34 -61.46 -80.86
N ALA A 90 -85.31 -62.37 -80.94
CA ALA A 90 -86.41 -62.43 -79.98
C ALA A 90 -85.91 -62.72 -78.55
N ARG A 91 -84.94 -63.64 -78.40
CA ARG A 91 -84.33 -63.95 -77.10
C ARG A 91 -83.55 -62.76 -76.52
N GLN A 92 -82.86 -61.99 -77.37
CA GLN A 92 -82.13 -60.81 -76.92
C GLN A 92 -83.08 -59.71 -76.40
N GLN A 93 -84.20 -59.47 -77.07
CA GLN A 93 -85.22 -58.52 -76.59
C GLN A 93 -85.79 -58.92 -75.22
N GLN A 94 -86.02 -60.22 -74.99
CA GLN A 94 -86.47 -60.71 -73.67
C GLN A 94 -85.43 -60.45 -72.57
N LEU A 95 -84.14 -60.65 -72.87
CA LEU A 95 -83.06 -60.41 -71.91
C LEU A 95 -82.89 -58.91 -71.60
N GLU A 96 -83.00 -58.05 -72.61
CA GLU A 96 -82.95 -56.59 -72.43
C GLU A 96 -84.10 -56.10 -71.52
N GLY A 97 -85.33 -56.54 -71.78
CA GLY A 97 -86.48 -56.22 -70.93
C GLY A 97 -86.34 -56.77 -69.49
N ALA A 98 -85.78 -57.97 -69.32
CA ALA A 98 -85.49 -58.49 -67.98
C ALA A 98 -84.43 -57.66 -67.25
N ASN A 99 -83.41 -57.17 -67.95
CA ASN A 99 -82.35 -56.35 -67.37
C ASN A 99 -82.87 -54.97 -66.93
N GLU A 100 -83.72 -54.32 -67.72
CA GLU A 100 -84.38 -53.06 -67.33
C GLU A 100 -85.24 -53.22 -66.07
N MET A 101 -86.01 -54.32 -66.00
CA MET A 101 -86.78 -54.62 -64.78
C MET A 101 -85.89 -54.85 -63.56
N LEU A 102 -84.74 -55.50 -63.72
CA LEU A 102 -83.78 -55.69 -62.63
C LEU A 102 -83.13 -54.37 -62.20
N GLN A 103 -82.80 -53.47 -63.13
CA GLN A 103 -82.28 -52.14 -62.81
C GLN A 103 -83.30 -51.28 -62.07
N ALA A 104 -84.57 -51.31 -62.49
CA ALA A 104 -85.65 -50.63 -61.79
C ALA A 104 -85.79 -51.14 -60.35
N LYS A 105 -85.84 -52.48 -60.17
CA LYS A 105 -85.88 -53.12 -58.84
C LYS A 105 -84.67 -52.74 -57.97
N ALA A 106 -83.46 -52.69 -58.54
CA ALA A 106 -82.26 -52.25 -57.81
C ALA A 106 -82.32 -50.76 -57.42
N GLY A 107 -82.91 -49.91 -58.26
CA GLY A 107 -83.17 -48.50 -57.97
C GLY A 107 -84.15 -48.32 -56.81
N ASP A 108 -85.22 -49.11 -56.77
CA ASP A 108 -86.21 -49.08 -55.69
C ASP A 108 -85.61 -49.57 -54.36
N VAL A 109 -84.74 -50.58 -54.39
CA VAL A 109 -83.94 -51.00 -53.23
C VAL A 109 -83.04 -49.86 -52.72
N ARG A 110 -82.38 -49.10 -53.59
CA ARG A 110 -81.55 -47.95 -53.15
C ARG A 110 -82.36 -46.82 -52.55
N ARG A 111 -83.57 -46.55 -53.06
CA ARG A 111 -84.46 -45.50 -52.53
C ARG A 111 -85.04 -45.89 -51.18
N SER A 112 -85.42 -47.16 -51.02
CA SER A 112 -85.92 -47.68 -49.74
C SER A 112 -84.85 -47.72 -48.64
N LEU A 113 -83.56 -47.73 -49.00
CA LEU A 113 -82.44 -47.66 -48.05
C LEU A 113 -81.98 -46.23 -47.67
N ARG A 114 -82.80 -45.21 -47.90
CA ARG A 114 -82.54 -43.85 -47.39
C ARG A 114 -83.08 -43.67 -45.98
N ASP A 115 -82.45 -42.79 -45.20
CA ASP A 115 -82.86 -42.40 -43.85
C ASP A 115 -83.07 -43.59 -42.91
N LEU A 116 -81.96 -44.28 -42.62
CA LEU A 116 -81.88 -45.50 -41.79
C LEU A 116 -81.66 -45.21 -40.29
N ASN A 117 -81.82 -43.96 -39.86
CA ASN A 117 -81.68 -43.61 -38.44
C ASN A 117 -82.90 -44.08 -37.67
N ILE A 118 -82.70 -45.04 -36.77
CA ILE A 118 -83.72 -45.56 -35.86
C ILE A 118 -83.40 -45.14 -34.42
N THR A 119 -84.44 -45.04 -33.58
CA THR A 119 -84.34 -44.76 -32.15
C THR A 119 -84.08 -46.03 -31.34
N GLU A 120 -83.65 -45.91 -30.07
CA GLU A 120 -83.44 -47.07 -29.17
C GLU A 120 -84.68 -47.95 -29.06
N GLU A 121 -85.86 -47.33 -28.91
CA GLU A 121 -87.13 -48.04 -28.79
C GLU A 121 -87.46 -48.86 -30.06
N GLN A 122 -87.20 -48.28 -31.23
CA GLN A 122 -87.41 -48.94 -32.53
C GLN A 122 -86.40 -50.08 -32.77
N PHE A 123 -85.17 -49.95 -32.29
CA PHE A 123 -84.17 -51.01 -32.36
C PHE A 123 -84.59 -52.25 -31.56
N PHE A 124 -85.05 -52.07 -30.32
CA PHE A 124 -85.49 -53.19 -29.49
C PHE A 124 -86.74 -53.90 -30.05
N GLN A 125 -87.65 -53.15 -30.66
CA GLN A 125 -88.82 -53.71 -31.34
C GLN A 125 -88.43 -54.55 -32.57
N LEU A 126 -87.50 -54.05 -33.40
CA LEU A 126 -87.04 -54.73 -34.61
C LEU A 126 -86.14 -55.94 -34.34
N ARG A 127 -85.38 -55.95 -33.24
CA ARG A 127 -84.52 -57.06 -32.83
C ARG A 127 -85.30 -58.29 -32.35
N GLY A 128 -86.53 -58.10 -31.87
CA GLY A 128 -87.40 -59.19 -31.38
C GLY A 128 -88.11 -59.98 -32.48
N LEU A 129 -88.04 -59.52 -33.73
CA LEU A 129 -88.68 -60.15 -34.88
C LEU A 129 -87.68 -61.08 -35.61
N PRO A 130 -88.14 -62.20 -36.20
CA PRO A 130 -87.29 -63.07 -37.01
C PRO A 130 -86.74 -62.34 -38.24
N GLU A 131 -85.49 -62.60 -38.63
CA GLU A 131 -84.86 -61.98 -39.81
C GLU A 131 -85.64 -62.23 -41.12
N ALA A 132 -86.45 -63.28 -41.18
CA ALA A 132 -87.29 -63.62 -42.32
C ALA A 132 -88.48 -62.67 -42.53
N ASP A 133 -88.94 -62.00 -41.47
CA ASP A 133 -90.13 -61.13 -41.49
C ASP A 133 -89.74 -59.63 -41.53
N LEU A 134 -88.44 -59.32 -41.50
CA LEU A 134 -87.97 -57.93 -41.54
C LEU A 134 -87.90 -57.41 -42.98
N PRO A 135 -88.47 -56.22 -43.26
CA PRO A 135 -88.21 -55.56 -44.53
C PRO A 135 -86.74 -55.15 -44.61
N LEU A 136 -86.15 -55.25 -45.81
CA LEU A 136 -84.72 -55.01 -46.07
C LEU A 136 -84.21 -53.67 -45.50
N ARG A 137 -85.04 -52.62 -45.50
CA ARG A 137 -84.73 -51.32 -44.90
C ARG A 137 -84.47 -51.43 -43.40
N ASP A 138 -85.34 -52.10 -42.67
CA ASP A 138 -85.28 -52.19 -41.21
C ASP A 138 -84.15 -53.12 -40.78
N TYR A 139 -83.85 -54.16 -41.57
CA TYR A 139 -82.68 -55.01 -41.37
C TYR A 139 -81.36 -54.21 -41.49
N VAL A 140 -81.22 -53.39 -42.54
CA VAL A 140 -80.02 -52.57 -42.73
C VAL A 140 -79.94 -51.45 -41.68
N ALA A 141 -81.07 -50.85 -41.31
CA ALA A 141 -81.12 -49.86 -40.22
C ALA A 141 -80.70 -50.47 -38.88
N LEU A 142 -81.14 -51.69 -38.58
CA LEU A 142 -80.76 -52.42 -37.37
C LEU A 142 -79.25 -52.70 -37.34
N ARG A 143 -78.66 -53.21 -38.43
CA ARG A 143 -77.21 -53.46 -38.52
C ARG A 143 -76.39 -52.16 -38.44
N LEU A 144 -76.85 -51.09 -39.06
CA LEU A 144 -76.18 -49.79 -39.02
C LEU A 144 -76.26 -49.18 -37.62
N TYR A 145 -77.39 -49.34 -36.94
CA TYR A 145 -77.57 -48.93 -35.55
C TYR A 145 -76.65 -49.70 -34.59
N GLU A 146 -76.55 -51.02 -34.73
CA GLU A 146 -75.63 -51.88 -33.96
C GLU A 146 -74.16 -51.44 -34.10
N ALA A 147 -73.77 -51.03 -35.31
CA ALA A 147 -72.41 -50.55 -35.56
C ALA A 147 -72.16 -49.10 -35.08
N THR A 148 -73.16 -48.22 -35.24
CA THR A 148 -72.98 -46.77 -34.99
C THR A 148 -73.19 -46.36 -33.54
N LYS A 149 -74.07 -47.05 -32.78
CA LYS A 149 -74.29 -46.74 -31.37
C LYS A 149 -73.10 -46.89 -30.44
N PRO A 150 -72.32 -47.98 -30.46
CA PRO A 150 -71.14 -48.08 -29.61
C PRO A 150 -70.15 -46.94 -29.90
N LEU A 151 -69.96 -46.58 -31.17
CA LEU A 151 -69.11 -45.46 -31.57
C LEU A 151 -69.67 -44.10 -31.11
N GLN A 152 -70.98 -43.88 -31.18
CA GLN A 152 -71.61 -42.66 -30.65
C GLN A 152 -71.42 -42.53 -29.13
N ILE A 153 -71.57 -43.65 -28.40
CA ILE A 153 -71.35 -43.71 -26.95
C ILE A 153 -69.88 -43.42 -26.64
N GLU A 154 -68.95 -44.07 -27.32
CA GLU A 154 -67.51 -43.85 -27.16
C GLU A 154 -67.13 -42.39 -27.43
N VAL A 155 -67.62 -41.79 -28.53
CA VAL A 155 -67.39 -40.35 -28.83
C VAL A 155 -67.97 -39.47 -27.72
N SER A 156 -69.14 -39.78 -27.19
CA SER A 156 -69.73 -39.01 -26.09
C SER A 156 -68.91 -39.13 -24.81
N GLN A 157 -68.41 -40.33 -24.48
CA GLN A 157 -67.55 -40.59 -23.32
C GLN A 157 -66.21 -39.86 -23.46
N LEU A 158 -65.57 -39.95 -24.64
CA LEU A 158 -64.33 -39.23 -24.93
C LEU A 158 -64.52 -37.72 -24.84
N ARG A 159 -65.66 -37.17 -25.29
CA ARG A 159 -65.97 -35.73 -25.13
C ARG A 159 -66.07 -35.32 -23.66
N VAL A 160 -66.73 -36.14 -22.83
CA VAL A 160 -66.83 -35.87 -21.39
C VAL A 160 -65.45 -35.97 -20.74
N GLN A 161 -64.67 -37.00 -21.06
CA GLN A 161 -63.29 -37.18 -20.57
C GLN A 161 -62.38 -36.02 -20.97
N ASN A 162 -62.49 -35.55 -22.21
CA ASN A 162 -61.68 -34.43 -22.69
C ASN A 162 -62.06 -33.14 -21.95
N LYS A 163 -63.35 -32.90 -21.71
CA LYS A 163 -63.81 -31.76 -20.91
C LYS A 163 -63.32 -31.84 -19.46
N THR A 164 -63.39 -33.00 -18.82
CA THR A 164 -62.86 -33.16 -17.45
C THR A 164 -61.35 -32.93 -17.40
N ALA A 165 -60.60 -33.40 -18.39
CA ALA A 165 -59.16 -33.16 -18.47
C ALA A 165 -58.84 -31.67 -18.71
N GLU A 166 -59.61 -30.98 -19.55
CA GLU A 166 -59.49 -29.53 -19.76
C GLU A 166 -59.76 -28.76 -18.45
N ASP A 167 -60.82 -29.11 -17.73
CA ASP A 167 -61.16 -28.50 -16.44
C ASP A 167 -60.06 -28.76 -15.39
N GLU A 168 -59.51 -29.98 -15.31
CA GLU A 168 -58.37 -30.32 -14.44
C GLU A 168 -57.12 -29.52 -14.79
N VAL A 169 -56.76 -29.42 -16.08
CA VAL A 169 -55.59 -28.64 -16.54
C VAL A 169 -55.76 -27.16 -16.20
N THR A 170 -56.96 -26.61 -16.37
CA THR A 170 -57.23 -25.21 -15.99
C THR A 170 -57.18 -25.00 -14.47
N GLY A 171 -57.64 -25.98 -13.69
CA GLY A 171 -57.52 -25.98 -12.22
C GLY A 171 -56.06 -25.98 -11.77
N LEU A 172 -55.28 -26.94 -12.27
CA LEU A 172 -53.85 -27.07 -11.97
C LEU A 172 -53.06 -25.84 -12.42
N SER A 173 -53.40 -25.24 -13.57
CA SER A 173 -52.74 -24.01 -14.05
C SER A 173 -53.01 -22.83 -13.12
N ARG A 174 -54.22 -22.74 -12.55
CA ARG A 174 -54.58 -21.71 -11.57
C ARG A 174 -53.83 -21.91 -10.25
N GLU A 175 -53.77 -23.14 -9.75
CA GLU A 175 -53.03 -23.49 -8.54
C GLU A 175 -51.52 -23.24 -8.69
N LEU A 176 -50.96 -23.56 -9.87
CA LEU A 176 -49.56 -23.28 -10.19
C LEU A 176 -49.28 -21.77 -10.15
N LEU A 177 -50.16 -20.94 -10.71
CA LEU A 177 -50.00 -19.49 -10.69
C LEU A 177 -50.09 -18.94 -9.26
N GLU A 178 -51.02 -19.44 -8.45
CA GLU A 178 -51.18 -19.00 -7.07
C GLU A 178 -49.98 -19.38 -6.20
N THR A 179 -49.45 -20.60 -6.37
CA THR A 179 -48.25 -21.05 -5.66
C THR A 179 -47.00 -20.29 -6.10
N GLN A 180 -46.85 -19.98 -7.38
CA GLN A 180 -45.78 -19.10 -7.87
C GLN A 180 -45.85 -17.71 -7.24
N LYS A 181 -47.05 -17.11 -7.16
CA LYS A 181 -47.25 -15.82 -6.52
C LYS A 181 -46.86 -15.84 -5.04
N LYS A 182 -47.31 -16.85 -4.28
CA LYS A 182 -46.92 -17.02 -2.87
C LYS A 182 -45.42 -17.18 -2.69
N LEU A 183 -44.77 -17.93 -3.58
CA LEU A 183 -43.30 -18.10 -3.56
C LEU A 183 -42.56 -16.77 -3.80
N GLU A 184 -43.07 -15.92 -4.69
CA GLU A 184 -42.50 -14.60 -4.94
C GLU A 184 -42.68 -13.66 -3.75
N GLU A 185 -43.86 -13.66 -3.12
CA GLU A 185 -44.15 -12.91 -1.89
C GLU A 185 -43.19 -13.31 -0.75
N GLU A 186 -43.05 -14.61 -0.47
CA GLU A 186 -42.11 -15.13 0.52
C GLU A 186 -40.65 -14.76 0.23
N ARG A 187 -40.24 -14.77 -1.05
CA ARG A 187 -38.90 -14.35 -1.46
C ARG A 187 -38.67 -12.86 -1.18
N GLN A 188 -39.68 -12.01 -1.41
CA GLN A 188 -39.61 -10.59 -1.09
C GLN A 188 -39.53 -10.38 0.42
N GLU A 189 -40.41 -10.99 1.20
CA GLU A 189 -40.43 -10.88 2.66
C GLU A 189 -39.11 -11.37 3.29
N HIS A 190 -38.58 -12.50 2.82
CA HIS A 190 -37.28 -13.00 3.26
C HIS A 190 -36.14 -12.03 2.88
N GLY A 191 -36.21 -11.40 1.71
CA GLY A 191 -35.27 -10.36 1.28
C GLY A 191 -35.28 -9.16 2.22
N GLU A 192 -36.48 -8.65 2.56
CA GLU A 192 -36.65 -7.55 3.51
C GLU A 192 -36.14 -7.91 4.91
N LEU A 193 -36.47 -9.11 5.39
CA LEU A 193 -36.05 -9.59 6.70
C LEU A 193 -34.52 -9.67 6.79
N ARG A 194 -33.86 -10.15 5.73
CA ARG A 194 -32.39 -10.19 5.66
C ARG A 194 -31.77 -8.80 5.72
N VAL A 195 -32.36 -7.80 5.04
CA VAL A 195 -31.89 -6.41 5.12
C VAL A 195 -32.08 -5.84 6.52
N ARG A 196 -33.23 -6.09 7.16
CA ARG A 196 -33.49 -5.66 8.55
C ARG A 196 -32.51 -6.31 9.51
N TYR A 197 -32.24 -7.61 9.37
CA TYR A 197 -31.27 -8.33 10.17
C TYR A 197 -29.86 -7.74 10.02
N GLN A 198 -29.42 -7.43 8.80
CA GLN A 198 -28.12 -6.81 8.56
C GLN A 198 -28.01 -5.44 9.23
N LYS A 199 -29.04 -4.60 9.12
CA LYS A 199 -29.09 -3.29 9.79
C LYS A 199 -29.01 -3.44 11.31
N LEU A 200 -29.83 -4.31 11.89
CA LEU A 200 -29.84 -4.55 13.33
C LEU A 200 -28.50 -5.10 13.83
N ASN A 201 -27.84 -5.95 13.04
CA ASN A 201 -26.53 -6.47 13.39
C ASN A 201 -25.42 -5.39 13.35
N MET A 202 -25.51 -4.43 12.42
CA MET A 202 -24.62 -3.26 12.40
C MET A 202 -24.85 -2.36 13.61
N GLU A 203 -26.11 -2.03 13.92
CA GLU A 203 -26.47 -1.24 15.10
C GLU A 203 -26.02 -1.91 16.41
N TYR A 204 -26.16 -3.24 16.49
CA TYR A 204 -25.66 -4.03 17.61
C TYR A 204 -24.13 -3.94 17.73
N ALA A 205 -23.38 -4.09 16.63
CA ALA A 205 -21.93 -3.95 16.65
C ALA A 205 -21.49 -2.54 17.08
N GLU A 206 -22.17 -1.48 16.61
CA GLU A 206 -21.90 -0.10 17.00
C GLU A 206 -22.16 0.14 18.49
N THR A 207 -23.31 -0.31 18.99
CA THR A 207 -23.67 -0.16 20.41
C THR A 207 -22.74 -0.96 21.32
N ALA A 208 -22.40 -2.20 20.95
CA ALA A 208 -21.41 -3.00 21.67
C ALA A 208 -20.02 -2.33 21.67
N GLY A 209 -19.63 -1.67 20.58
CA GLY A 209 -18.39 -0.89 20.51
C GLY A 209 -18.40 0.32 21.46
N LYS A 210 -19.52 1.06 21.52
CA LYS A 210 -19.68 2.19 22.45
C LYS A 210 -19.62 1.74 23.90
N VAL A 211 -20.33 0.68 24.26
CA VAL A 211 -20.33 0.12 25.62
C VAL A 211 -18.90 -0.23 26.05
N LYS A 212 -18.13 -0.94 25.21
CA LYS A 212 -16.72 -1.26 25.51
C LYS A 212 -15.86 -0.01 25.73
N SER A 213 -16.06 1.04 24.94
CA SER A 213 -15.32 2.31 25.12
C SER A 213 -15.71 3.01 26.41
N ASP A 214 -16.98 2.97 26.80
CA ASP A 214 -17.46 3.61 28.01
C ASP A 214 -17.02 2.82 29.24
N ASP A 215 -17.06 1.49 29.20
CA ASP A 215 -16.52 0.61 30.24
C ASP A 215 -15.03 0.89 30.46
N TYR A 216 -14.23 0.98 29.39
CA TYR A 216 -12.82 1.35 29.48
C TYR A 216 -12.61 2.72 30.15
N ARG A 217 -13.46 3.71 29.85
CA ARG A 217 -13.38 5.04 30.49
C ARG A 217 -13.70 4.98 31.97
N VAL A 218 -14.73 4.21 32.35
CA VAL A 218 -15.14 4.04 33.75
C VAL A 218 -14.06 3.32 34.53
N GLU A 219 -13.54 2.19 34.03
CA GLU A 219 -12.48 1.41 34.67
C GLU A 219 -11.21 2.23 34.90
N ASN A 220 -10.86 3.11 33.96
CA ASN A 220 -9.64 3.94 34.06
C ASN A 220 -9.87 5.28 34.74
N TYR A 221 -11.12 5.68 35.02
CA TYR A 221 -11.43 7.00 35.58
C TYR A 221 -10.72 7.23 36.90
N ASP A 222 -10.79 6.29 37.83
CA ASP A 222 -10.20 6.42 39.16
C ASP A 222 -8.66 6.52 39.09
N LYS A 223 -8.04 5.76 38.17
CA LYS A 223 -6.60 5.84 37.93
C LYS A 223 -6.20 7.23 37.42
N VAL A 224 -6.82 7.69 36.34
CA VAL A 224 -6.51 9.01 35.74
C VAL A 224 -6.80 10.13 36.73
N LYS A 225 -7.89 10.03 37.49
CA LYS A 225 -8.21 10.98 38.56
C LYS A 225 -7.14 10.99 39.65
N SER A 226 -6.68 9.82 40.10
CA SER A 226 -5.62 9.73 41.10
C SER A 226 -4.30 10.32 40.61
N GLU A 227 -3.92 10.08 39.35
CA GLU A 227 -2.72 10.66 38.73
C GLU A 227 -2.84 12.18 38.64
N ARG A 228 -4.00 12.69 38.21
CA ARG A 228 -4.28 14.14 38.20
C ARG A 228 -4.16 14.73 39.60
N ASP A 229 -4.77 14.12 40.61
CA ASP A 229 -4.78 14.63 41.98
C ASP A 229 -3.36 14.67 42.57
N VAL A 230 -2.52 13.67 42.24
CA VAL A 230 -1.09 13.67 42.58
C VAL A 230 -0.35 14.81 41.88
N PHE A 231 -0.54 15.00 40.57
CA PHE A 231 0.11 16.09 39.84
C PHE A 231 -0.33 17.48 40.32
N GLU A 232 -1.61 17.65 40.67
CA GLU A 232 -2.10 18.89 41.27
C GLU A 232 -1.44 19.14 42.64
N HIS A 233 -1.28 18.10 43.45
CA HIS A 233 -0.57 18.20 44.73
C HIS A 233 0.89 18.62 44.54
N ASP A 234 1.62 17.94 43.65
CA ASP A 234 3.03 18.21 43.35
C ASP A 234 3.21 19.63 42.81
N GLN A 235 2.30 20.08 41.94
CA GLN A 235 2.30 21.46 41.42
C GLN A 235 2.13 22.48 42.54
N MET A 236 1.20 22.25 43.47
CA MET A 236 0.98 23.13 44.61
C MET A 236 2.18 23.15 45.56
N GLU A 237 2.83 22.02 45.78
CA GLU A 237 4.04 21.95 46.60
C GLU A 237 5.21 22.69 45.94
N ALA A 238 5.49 22.42 44.67
CA ALA A 238 6.54 23.11 43.92
C ALA A 238 6.32 24.63 43.90
N SER A 239 5.06 25.07 43.72
CA SER A 239 4.71 26.50 43.75
C SER A 239 4.97 27.13 45.12
N ARG A 240 4.65 26.43 46.22
CA ARG A 240 4.96 26.90 47.59
C ARG A 240 6.46 26.99 47.83
N GLN A 241 7.23 26.00 47.37
CA GLN A 241 8.69 26.00 47.48
C GLN A 241 9.31 27.14 46.68
N LEU A 242 8.81 27.42 45.46
CA LEU A 242 9.27 28.54 44.64
C LEU A 242 9.05 29.88 45.34
N ILE A 243 7.85 30.12 45.89
CA ILE A 243 7.55 31.36 46.62
C ILE A 243 8.50 31.54 47.82
N ALA A 244 8.77 30.47 48.58
CA ALA A 244 9.70 30.52 49.70
C ALA A 244 11.14 30.83 49.24
N LEU A 245 11.58 30.24 48.13
CA LEU A 245 12.89 30.51 47.54
C LEU A 245 13.00 31.94 47.03
N GLU A 246 12.00 32.46 46.33
CA GLU A 246 11.95 33.86 45.86
C GLU A 246 12.04 34.85 47.03
N ALA A 247 11.31 34.60 48.11
CA ALA A 247 11.40 35.42 49.33
C ALA A 247 12.81 35.37 49.95
N SER A 248 13.41 34.18 50.04
CA SER A 248 14.77 34.00 50.54
C SER A 248 15.81 34.72 49.67
N PHE A 249 15.66 34.64 48.35
CA PHE A 249 16.55 35.29 47.38
C PHE A 249 16.44 36.80 47.48
N SER A 250 15.21 37.34 47.59
CA SER A 250 14.99 38.77 47.79
C SER A 250 15.66 39.29 49.08
N ASN A 251 15.61 38.51 50.17
CA ASN A 251 16.28 38.87 51.42
C ASN A 251 17.81 38.84 51.27
N LEU A 252 18.37 37.78 50.70
CA LEU A 252 19.82 37.69 50.43
C LEU A 252 20.31 38.80 49.50
N GLN A 253 19.50 39.20 48.52
CA GLN A 253 19.84 40.30 47.63
C GLN A 253 19.93 41.63 48.40
N LYS A 254 19.00 41.89 49.33
CA LYS A 254 19.05 43.07 50.20
C LYS A 254 20.28 43.06 51.10
N GLU A 255 20.56 41.93 51.75
CA GLU A 255 21.76 41.77 52.60
C GLU A 255 23.04 42.02 51.81
N ARG A 256 23.14 41.49 50.58
CA ARG A 256 24.27 41.73 49.69
C ARG A 256 24.41 43.21 49.33
N ASP A 257 23.30 43.89 49.03
CA ASP A 257 23.31 45.33 48.73
C ASP A 257 23.73 46.16 49.93
N ASP A 258 23.26 45.83 51.13
CA ASP A 258 23.62 46.52 52.38
C ASP A 258 25.10 46.32 52.74
N LEU A 259 25.61 45.08 52.69
CA LEU A 259 27.03 44.78 52.86
C LEU A 259 27.90 45.51 51.82
N SER A 260 27.42 45.65 50.58
CA SER A 260 28.13 46.40 49.55
C SER A 260 28.23 47.90 49.86
N ARG A 261 27.15 48.48 50.43
CA ARG A 261 27.16 49.87 50.92
C ARG A 261 28.09 50.05 52.12
N GLU A 262 28.04 49.16 53.09
CA GLU A 262 28.93 49.18 54.27
C GLU A 262 30.40 49.05 53.87
N ALA A 263 30.72 48.15 52.93
CA ALA A 263 32.06 48.00 52.40
C ALA A 263 32.54 49.27 51.69
N SER A 264 31.65 49.94 50.95
CA SER A 264 31.96 51.21 50.28
C SER A 264 32.18 52.35 51.27
N SER A 265 31.36 52.44 52.33
CA SER A 265 31.53 53.39 53.42
C SER A 265 32.85 53.16 54.16
N SER A 266 33.16 51.91 54.51
CA SER A 266 34.42 51.53 55.16
C SER A 266 35.65 51.90 54.32
N LYS A 267 35.57 51.70 52.99
CA LYS A 267 36.64 52.14 52.07
C LYS A 267 36.85 53.65 52.12
N GLN A 268 35.78 54.44 52.17
CA GLN A 268 35.87 55.90 52.30
C GLN A 268 36.49 56.31 53.64
N THR A 269 36.05 55.70 54.75
CA THR A 269 36.62 55.93 56.08
C THR A 269 38.12 55.61 56.11
N ILE A 270 38.54 54.49 55.53
CA ILE A 270 39.96 54.12 55.42
C ILE A 270 40.74 55.16 54.61
N ALA A 271 40.18 55.69 53.53
CA ALA A 271 40.83 56.71 52.72
C ALA A 271 41.06 58.00 53.53
N LEU A 272 40.06 58.44 54.30
CA LEU A 272 40.19 59.61 55.19
C LEU A 272 41.23 59.36 56.29
N LEU A 273 41.18 58.21 56.97
CA LEU A 273 42.17 57.87 58.01
C LEU A 273 43.60 57.79 57.46
N LYS A 274 43.78 57.36 56.20
CA LYS A 274 45.10 57.42 55.55
C LYS A 274 45.58 58.85 55.37
N GLN A 275 44.70 59.76 54.94
CA GLN A 275 45.03 61.18 54.80
C GLN A 275 45.39 61.80 56.16
N ASP A 276 44.62 61.51 57.21
CA ASP A 276 44.91 61.97 58.58
C ASP A 276 46.25 61.42 59.08
N LYS A 277 46.51 60.12 58.85
CA LYS A 277 47.80 59.51 59.20
C LYS A 277 48.95 60.22 58.48
N GLU A 278 48.84 60.49 57.19
CA GLU A 278 49.87 61.21 56.43
C GLU A 278 50.10 62.62 56.98
N TYR A 279 49.02 63.34 57.29
CA TYR A 279 49.09 64.67 57.89
C TYR A 279 49.81 64.65 59.25
N LEU A 280 49.38 63.77 60.16
CA LEU A 280 49.99 63.63 61.49
C LEU A 280 51.45 63.15 61.38
N THR A 281 51.76 62.26 60.45
CA THR A 281 53.15 61.79 60.22
C THR A 281 54.04 62.95 59.79
N ARG A 282 53.56 63.84 58.92
CA ARG A 282 54.29 65.08 58.56
C ARG A 282 54.49 65.98 59.77
N GLN A 283 53.45 66.20 60.57
CA GLN A 283 53.53 67.04 61.77
C GLN A 283 54.50 66.49 62.83
N VAL A 284 54.51 65.17 63.03
CA VAL A 284 55.47 64.49 63.91
C VAL A 284 56.88 64.67 63.37
N SER A 285 57.11 64.43 62.08
CA SER A 285 58.42 64.64 61.45
C SER A 285 58.93 66.07 61.64
N ASP A 286 58.09 67.08 61.41
CA ASP A 286 58.45 68.49 61.61
C ASP A 286 58.77 68.79 63.08
N SER A 287 58.02 68.22 64.01
CA SER A 287 58.24 68.40 65.46
C SER A 287 59.53 67.72 65.92
N THR A 288 59.80 66.50 65.44
CA THR A 288 61.05 65.77 65.69
C THR A 288 62.25 66.56 65.16
N ASN A 289 62.16 67.13 63.96
CA ASN A 289 63.22 67.98 63.40
C ASN A 289 63.47 69.23 64.25
N LYS A 290 62.41 69.89 64.74
CA LYS A 290 62.53 71.04 65.66
C LYS A 290 63.13 70.65 67.00
N LEU A 291 62.77 69.49 67.54
CA LEU A 291 63.33 68.95 68.77
C LEU A 291 64.82 68.69 68.60
N ALA A 292 65.22 67.96 67.55
CA ALA A 292 66.63 67.68 67.25
C ALA A 292 67.46 68.97 67.12
N TYR A 293 66.94 69.98 66.41
CA TYR A 293 67.59 71.29 66.31
C TYR A 293 67.76 71.97 67.67
N SER A 294 66.75 71.89 68.54
CA SER A 294 66.78 72.48 69.88
C SER A 294 67.75 71.73 70.81
N GLU A 295 67.81 70.40 70.71
CA GLU A 295 68.76 69.56 71.44
C GLU A 295 70.20 69.86 71.02
N ASP A 296 70.48 69.97 69.72
CA ASP A 296 71.80 70.38 69.21
C ASP A 296 72.18 71.77 69.74
N ARG A 297 71.24 72.70 69.73
CA ARG A 297 71.47 74.05 70.28
C ARG A 297 71.74 74.03 71.78
N GLN A 298 71.01 73.20 72.53
CA GLN A 298 71.23 73.00 73.96
C GLN A 298 72.60 72.38 74.24
N GLN A 299 73.00 71.36 73.49
CA GLN A 299 74.33 70.75 73.61
C GLN A 299 75.45 71.76 73.34
N GLN A 300 75.31 72.59 72.31
CA GLN A 300 76.26 73.68 72.04
C GLN A 300 76.37 74.66 73.22
N LEU A 301 75.23 75.11 73.77
CA LEU A 301 75.22 76.02 74.92
C LEU A 301 75.81 75.36 76.18
N SER A 302 75.55 74.06 76.41
CA SER A 302 76.14 73.32 77.52
C SER A 302 77.67 73.28 77.41
N ARG A 303 78.20 72.98 76.21
CA ARG A 303 79.66 73.03 75.96
C ARG A 303 80.23 74.42 76.26
N GLN A 304 79.57 75.48 75.79
CA GLN A 304 79.99 76.86 76.08
C GLN A 304 79.99 77.18 77.59
N ILE A 305 79.03 76.66 78.35
CA ILE A 305 78.99 76.82 79.80
C ILE A 305 80.16 76.08 80.47
N ASP A 306 80.46 74.86 80.03
CA ASP A 306 81.55 74.07 80.60
C ASP A 306 82.92 74.68 80.27
N ASP A 307 83.11 75.16 79.05
CA ASP A 307 84.30 75.95 78.66
C ASP A 307 84.45 77.20 79.52
N ALA A 308 83.34 77.92 79.80
CA ALA A 308 83.35 79.10 80.66
C ALA A 308 83.66 78.76 82.12
N LYS A 309 83.18 77.62 82.64
CA LYS A 309 83.53 77.14 83.99
C LYS A 309 85.01 76.78 84.08
N LEU A 310 85.55 76.06 83.09
CA LEU A 310 86.98 75.74 83.03
C LEU A 310 87.82 77.01 82.99
N ALA A 311 87.47 77.97 82.14
CA ALA A 311 88.16 79.27 82.09
C ALA A 311 88.09 80.01 83.44
N ARG A 312 86.96 79.93 84.16
CA ARG A 312 86.81 80.49 85.50
C ARG A 312 87.69 79.77 86.53
N GLU A 313 87.76 78.45 86.48
CA GLU A 313 88.61 77.63 87.36
C GLU A 313 90.09 77.91 87.12
N GLU A 314 90.54 77.98 85.86
CA GLU A 314 91.90 78.37 85.51
C GLU A 314 92.24 79.77 86.03
N MET A 315 91.32 80.74 85.91
CA MET A 315 91.52 82.08 86.47
C MET A 315 91.59 82.07 87.99
N TYR A 316 90.76 81.26 88.65
CA TYR A 316 90.79 81.10 90.10
C TYR A 316 92.09 80.43 90.57
N GLU A 317 92.58 79.42 89.86
CA GLU A 317 93.86 78.76 90.13
C GLU A 317 95.03 79.72 89.93
N LYS A 318 95.04 80.53 88.86
CA LYS A 318 96.01 81.62 88.65
C LYS A 318 95.97 82.64 89.79
N TYR A 319 94.79 82.99 90.27
CA TYR A 319 94.64 83.89 91.42
C TYR A 319 95.19 83.27 92.71
N VAL A 320 94.84 82.02 93.01
CA VAL A 320 95.32 81.30 94.21
C VAL A 320 96.83 81.14 94.18
N THR A 321 97.40 80.71 93.06
CA THR A 321 98.85 80.57 92.89
C THR A 321 99.56 81.91 93.06
N SER A 322 99.05 82.99 92.46
CA SER A 322 99.59 84.34 92.66
C SER A 322 99.49 84.80 94.13
N ARG A 323 98.35 84.58 94.79
CA ARG A 323 98.16 84.90 96.22
C ARG A 323 99.13 84.12 97.11
N ASP A 324 99.31 82.83 96.86
CA ASP A 324 100.19 81.96 97.64
C ASP A 324 101.68 82.30 97.40
N GLN A 325 102.05 82.68 96.17
CA GLN A 325 103.36 83.26 95.86
C GLN A 325 103.61 84.53 96.68
N TYR A 326 102.69 85.50 96.65
CA TYR A 326 102.82 86.72 97.44
C TYR A 326 102.90 86.43 98.93
N LYS A 327 102.07 85.52 99.46
CA LYS A 327 102.12 85.11 100.87
C LYS A 327 103.49 84.53 101.22
N SER A 328 104.02 83.63 100.40
CA SER A 328 105.35 83.04 100.58
C SER A 328 106.46 84.10 100.54
N GLU A 329 106.39 85.06 99.61
CA GLU A 329 107.32 86.18 99.54
C GLU A 329 107.26 87.06 100.81
N TYR A 330 106.07 87.36 101.33
CA TYR A 330 105.91 88.10 102.58
C TYR A 330 106.44 87.32 103.79
N GLU A 331 106.17 86.01 103.89
CA GLU A 331 106.69 85.16 104.96
C GLU A 331 108.23 85.05 104.90
N ASN A 332 108.81 84.97 103.70
CA ASN A 332 110.26 84.96 103.51
C ASN A 332 110.89 86.29 103.91
N LYS A 333 110.32 87.43 103.49
CA LYS A 333 110.79 88.75 103.95
C LYS A 333 110.72 88.87 105.47
N LEU A 334 109.64 88.41 106.10
CA LEU A 334 109.50 88.42 107.55
C LEU A 334 110.55 87.53 108.25
N LYS A 335 110.85 86.35 107.68
CA LYS A 335 111.95 85.49 108.16
C LYS A 335 113.30 86.18 108.03
N GLU A 336 113.60 86.79 106.88
CA GLU A 336 114.83 87.53 106.66
C GLU A 336 114.99 88.68 107.65
N GLU A 337 113.93 89.47 107.90
CA GLU A 337 113.93 90.54 108.90
C GLU A 337 114.19 90.00 110.33
N LEU A 338 113.56 88.89 110.70
CA LEU A 338 113.79 88.24 111.99
C LEU A 338 115.22 87.69 112.13
N GLU A 339 115.80 87.14 111.06
CA GLU A 339 117.21 86.72 111.03
C GLU A 339 118.16 87.90 111.15
N LEU A 340 117.85 89.02 110.50
CA LEU A 340 118.63 90.25 110.55
C LEU A 340 118.61 90.85 111.98
N ILE A 341 117.46 90.83 112.64
CA ILE A 341 117.33 91.20 114.06
C ILE A 341 118.17 90.25 114.92
N ARG A 342 118.02 88.92 114.76
CA ARG A 342 118.82 87.92 115.51
C ARG A 342 120.32 88.15 115.34
N ALA A 343 120.78 88.37 114.11
CA ALA A 343 122.18 88.66 113.82
C ALA A 343 122.66 89.95 114.50
N ARG A 344 121.83 91.01 114.49
CA ARG A 344 122.13 92.28 115.16
C ARG A 344 122.20 92.14 116.67
N THR A 345 121.26 91.41 117.28
CA THR A 345 121.25 91.14 118.73
C THR A 345 122.44 90.28 119.14
N ASN A 346 122.79 89.25 118.36
CA ASN A 346 124.01 88.46 118.60
C ASN A 346 125.28 89.32 118.50
N GLY A 347 125.34 90.23 117.53
CA GLY A 347 126.45 91.19 117.42
C GLY A 347 126.57 92.13 118.62
N GLU A 348 125.45 92.56 119.22
CA GLU A 348 125.45 93.37 120.45
C GLU A 348 125.89 92.55 121.67
N ILE A 349 125.49 91.27 121.77
CA ILE A 349 125.93 90.36 122.83
C ILE A 349 127.45 90.17 122.78
N ASP A 350 128.03 90.00 121.59
CA ASP A 350 129.48 89.83 121.44
C ASP A 350 130.26 91.11 121.77
N ARG A 351 129.72 92.29 121.46
CA ARG A 351 130.28 93.57 121.90
C ARG A 351 130.26 93.73 123.42
N LEU A 352 129.17 93.32 124.08
CA LEU A 352 129.07 93.34 125.54
C LEU A 352 130.07 92.39 126.19
N ARG A 353 130.26 91.18 125.63
CA ARG A 353 131.27 90.22 126.10
C ARG A 353 132.70 90.76 125.98
N THR A 354 133.03 91.39 124.86
CA THR A 354 134.37 91.98 124.64
C THR A 354 134.62 93.18 125.55
N SER A 355 133.64 94.08 125.70
CA SER A 355 133.71 95.22 126.62
C SER A 355 133.90 94.80 128.08
N THR A 356 133.20 93.74 128.51
CA THR A 356 133.31 93.22 129.88
C THR A 356 134.69 92.60 130.12
N ARG A 357 135.26 91.92 129.12
CA ARG A 357 136.61 91.34 129.19
C ARG A 357 137.71 92.40 129.32
N GLU A 358 137.62 93.50 128.57
CA GLU A 358 138.57 94.61 128.66
C GLU A 358 138.51 95.36 130.00
N MET A 359 137.33 95.45 130.63
CA MET A 359 137.17 96.04 131.95
C MET A 359 137.94 95.23 133.02
N TYR A 360 137.80 93.89 133.01
CA TYR A 360 138.52 93.01 133.94
C TYR A 360 140.05 93.05 133.76
N GLU A 361 140.54 93.29 132.54
CA GLU A 361 141.99 93.41 132.29
C GLU A 361 142.59 94.74 132.75
N ARG A 362 141.81 95.85 132.73
CA ARG A 362 142.26 97.14 133.28
C ARG A 362 142.36 97.10 134.81
N GLU A 363 141.39 96.47 135.46
CA GLU A 363 141.35 96.36 136.92
C GLU A 363 142.53 95.52 137.47
N ASN A 364 142.92 94.47 136.74
CA ASN A 364 144.08 93.63 137.09
C ASN A 364 145.44 94.35 136.97
N ARG A 365 145.59 95.36 136.09
CA ARG A 365 146.84 96.13 135.98
C ARG A 365 147.02 97.09 137.16
N ASN A 366 145.94 97.79 137.55
CA ASN A 366 145.99 98.74 138.67
C ASN A 366 146.38 98.08 140.00
N LEU A 367 145.95 96.83 140.23
CA LEU A 367 146.30 96.08 141.44
C LEU A 367 147.78 95.63 141.47
N ARG A 368 148.43 95.46 140.31
CA ARG A 368 149.85 95.11 140.22
C ARG A 368 150.75 96.31 140.47
N GLU A 369 150.38 97.48 139.94
CA GLU A 369 151.13 98.73 140.14
C GLU A 369 151.06 99.23 141.59
N ALA A 370 149.91 99.08 142.26
CA ALA A 370 149.77 99.41 143.68
C ALA A 370 150.65 98.54 144.60
N ARG A 371 150.85 97.27 144.25
CA ARG A 371 151.72 96.34 145.00
C ARG A 371 153.20 96.70 144.85
N ASP A 372 153.62 97.06 143.65
CA ASP A 372 155.04 97.34 143.36
C ASP A 372 155.48 98.71 143.94
N MET A 373 154.56 99.68 144.08
CA MET A 373 154.82 100.94 144.83
C MET A 373 155.03 100.71 146.33
N ALA A 374 154.23 99.83 146.96
CA ALA A 374 154.35 99.53 148.39
C ALA A 374 155.66 98.80 148.74
N LEU A 375 156.19 97.99 147.82
CA LEU A 375 157.49 97.32 147.98
C LEU A 375 158.66 98.30 147.89
N SER A 376 158.57 99.31 147.02
CA SER A 376 159.62 100.33 146.88
C SER A 376 159.71 101.27 148.09
N GLU A 377 158.60 101.57 148.77
CA GLU A 377 158.60 102.37 150.00
C GLU A 377 159.18 101.63 151.20
N LYS A 378 158.96 100.30 151.30
CA LYS A 378 159.54 99.46 152.34
C LYS A 378 161.08 99.43 152.25
N ASP A 379 161.63 99.26 151.05
CA ASP A 379 163.08 99.14 150.90
C ASP A 379 163.81 100.46 151.22
N ARG A 380 163.17 101.61 150.97
CA ARG A 380 163.69 102.94 151.30
C ARG A 380 163.69 103.24 152.82
N ALA A 381 162.77 102.63 153.57
CA ALA A 381 162.71 102.72 155.03
C ALA A 381 163.80 101.87 155.72
N VAL A 382 164.18 100.74 155.11
CA VAL A 382 165.25 99.86 155.64
C VAL A 382 166.64 100.49 155.45
N GLU A 383 166.85 101.24 154.38
CA GLU A 383 168.10 101.94 154.10
C GLU A 383 168.33 103.13 155.04
N THR A 384 167.26 103.83 155.40
CA THR A 384 167.31 104.95 156.38
C THR A 384 167.51 104.46 157.82
N GLU A 385 167.01 103.27 158.18
CA GLU A 385 167.24 102.66 159.49
C GLU A 385 168.72 102.24 159.69
N ARG A 386 169.38 101.76 158.62
CA ARG A 386 170.80 101.39 158.67
C ARG A 386 171.75 102.59 158.79
N GLU A 387 171.43 103.73 158.19
CA GLU A 387 172.26 104.94 158.32
C GLU A 387 172.13 105.61 159.71
N THR A 388 171.00 105.44 160.40
CA THR A 388 170.80 105.99 161.75
C THR A 388 171.47 105.18 162.85
N ASN A 389 171.67 103.86 162.66
CA ASN A 389 172.15 102.99 163.74
C ASN A 389 173.66 102.90 163.92
N THR A 390 174.49 103.47 163.03
CA THR A 390 175.97 103.47 163.24
C THR A 390 176.61 104.86 163.04
N LYS A 391 175.84 105.91 163.35
CA LYS A 391 176.38 107.16 163.90
C LYS A 391 176.33 107.21 165.43
N TYR A 392 176.00 106.09 166.10
CA TYR A 392 175.79 106.00 167.56
C TYR A 392 176.58 104.92 168.33
N GLU A 393 177.65 104.35 167.76
CA GLU A 393 178.66 103.58 168.52
C GLU A 393 180.06 104.04 168.05
N GLN A 394 180.58 105.14 168.60
CA GLN A 394 181.57 105.15 169.71
C GLN A 394 181.41 104.08 170.78
#